data_AF-A0A1K1U7R9-F1
#
_entry.id   AF-A0A1K1U7R9-F1
#
_cell.length_a   1.000
_cell.length_b   1.000
_cell.length_c   1.000
_cell.angle_alpha   90.00
_cell.angle_beta   90.00
_cell.angle_gamma   90.00
#
_symmetry.space_group_name_H-M   'P 1'
#
loop_
_entity.id
_entity.type
_entity.pdbx_description
1 polymer ?
#
loop_
_entity_poly.entity_id
_entity_poly.type
_entity_poly.pdbx_seq_one_letter_code
_entity_poly.pdbx_strand_id
1 'polypeptide(L)'
;MSNTQPAPVASERTPLKARKVSFAWEKTPLHWVPGDPFTTHTINVLHLLLPAGERWFIHVYRQVLPYIHDEQLRQDVIGFIGQEAVHSQAHDDVLPRLKELGLDPTPYTAQVDWFFEKLLGDRTLPPGRARTWWLMERVALIAAIVVHERLREGEEVEVRDPRNRFPLAEAPAYLFVAGGIGITPILPMLRSVAASGADWRLLYGGRSRATMPFLDEIEKLGAEGGRVTVVAEDEAGHPDAAAALADTVEGTAVHCCGPEPLMDAVGAALPPGRTLHLERFTAAAAASTGSAPFEVELRRSGRTVRVPADRSVLAAVRDELPYVSYSCEQGFCGTCQQRVLEGEIDHRDELLTDSERDDSMLICVSRCRGERLVLDL
;
A
#
# COMPACT_ATOMS: atom_id res chain seq x y z
N MET A 1 30.08 -33.02 11.23
CA MET A 1 28.63 -33.18 11.49
C MET A 1 27.92 -32.84 10.19
N SER A 2 27.19 -33.80 9.63
CA SER A 2 26.54 -33.70 8.33
C SER A 2 25.51 -32.57 8.33
N ASN A 3 25.73 -31.55 7.50
CA ASN A 3 24.82 -30.44 7.30
C ASN A 3 23.70 -30.89 6.36
N THR A 4 22.84 -31.77 6.86
CA THR A 4 21.64 -32.20 6.15
C THR A 4 20.61 -31.09 6.33
N GLN A 5 20.39 -30.27 5.31
CA GLN A 5 19.23 -29.38 5.26
C GLN A 5 17.98 -30.21 5.54
N PRO A 6 17.11 -29.81 6.48
CA PRO A 6 15.85 -30.49 6.68
C PRO A 6 15.07 -30.41 5.36
N ALA A 7 14.69 -31.57 4.81
CA ALA A 7 13.79 -31.62 3.68
C ALA A 7 12.47 -30.95 4.10
N PRO A 8 11.86 -30.10 3.24
CA PRO A 8 10.60 -29.47 3.55
C PRO A 8 9.58 -30.56 3.87
N VAL A 9 8.97 -30.48 5.05
CA VAL A 9 7.86 -31.35 5.41
C VAL A 9 6.76 -31.05 4.40
N ALA A 10 6.46 -32.03 3.54
CA ALA A 10 5.31 -31.92 2.66
C ALA A 10 4.09 -31.67 3.57
N SER A 11 3.56 -30.45 3.50
CA SER A 11 2.31 -30.09 4.17
C SER A 11 1.29 -31.17 3.81
N GLU A 12 0.83 -31.94 4.79
CA GLU A 12 -0.36 -32.78 4.64
C GLU A 12 -1.54 -31.84 4.39
N ARG A 13 -1.72 -31.43 3.13
CA ARG A 13 -2.80 -30.56 2.72
C ARG A 13 -4.10 -31.35 2.79
N THR A 14 -4.83 -31.15 3.87
CA THR A 14 -6.18 -31.67 4.03
C THR A 14 -7.13 -30.85 3.15
N PRO A 15 -7.86 -31.45 2.19
CA PRO A 15 -8.83 -30.73 1.39
C PRO A 15 -9.88 -30.03 2.27
N LEU A 16 -10.09 -28.73 2.04
CA LEU A 16 -11.10 -27.95 2.76
C LEU A 16 -12.50 -28.38 2.34
N LYS A 17 -13.10 -29.32 3.07
CA LYS A 17 -14.50 -29.73 2.89
C LYS A 17 -15.40 -28.91 3.81
N ALA A 18 -16.32 -28.15 3.24
CA ALA A 18 -17.33 -27.44 4.01
C ALA A 18 -18.18 -28.44 4.83
N ARG A 19 -18.28 -28.22 6.14
CA ARG A 19 -19.10 -29.02 7.05
C ARG A 19 -20.36 -28.24 7.37
N LYS A 20 -21.53 -28.83 7.10
CA LYS A 20 -22.79 -28.23 7.51
C LYS A 20 -22.92 -28.35 9.03
N VAL A 21 -22.76 -27.24 9.73
CA VAL A 21 -22.94 -27.10 11.18
C VAL A 21 -24.22 -26.31 11.46
N SER A 22 -24.91 -26.65 12.53
CA SER A 22 -26.13 -25.95 12.99
C SER A 22 -26.10 -25.87 14.50
N PHE A 23 -26.53 -24.73 15.05
CA PHE A 23 -26.54 -24.47 16.48
C PHE A 23 -27.97 -24.16 16.94
N ALA A 24 -28.33 -24.61 18.15
CA ALA A 24 -29.61 -24.31 18.78
C ALA A 24 -29.43 -23.12 19.74
N TRP A 25 -30.05 -21.98 19.43
CA TRP A 25 -29.85 -20.71 20.13
C TRP A 25 -30.94 -20.38 21.15
N GLU A 26 -32.04 -21.14 21.18
CA GLU A 26 -33.29 -20.78 21.87
C GLU A 26 -33.11 -20.66 23.39
N LYS A 27 -32.16 -21.41 23.95
CA LYS A 27 -31.87 -21.44 25.39
C LYS A 27 -30.65 -20.60 25.77
N THR A 28 -30.02 -19.92 24.82
CA THR A 28 -28.82 -19.14 25.09
C THR A 28 -29.20 -17.90 25.91
N PRO A 29 -28.60 -17.70 27.10
CA PRO A 29 -28.83 -16.52 27.91
C PRO A 29 -28.11 -15.29 27.33
N LEU A 30 -28.49 -14.10 27.78
CA LEU A 30 -27.85 -12.83 27.37
C LEU A 30 -26.33 -12.84 27.62
N HIS A 31 -25.90 -13.42 28.75
CA HIS A 31 -24.49 -13.65 29.08
C HIS A 31 -24.22 -15.15 29.07
N TRP A 32 -23.76 -15.68 27.93
CA TRP A 32 -23.54 -17.11 27.73
C TRP A 32 -22.14 -17.57 28.16
N VAL A 33 -21.20 -16.64 28.40
CA VAL A 33 -19.95 -16.93 29.11
C VAL A 33 -20.18 -16.71 30.62
N PRO A 34 -20.14 -17.77 31.45
CA PRO A 34 -20.40 -17.64 32.88
C PRO A 34 -19.39 -16.71 33.57
N GLY A 35 -19.90 -15.68 34.25
CA GLY A 35 -19.06 -14.74 35.02
C GLY A 35 -18.30 -13.72 34.18
N ASP A 36 -18.43 -13.74 32.85
CA ASP A 36 -17.72 -12.83 31.95
C ASP A 36 -18.66 -12.23 30.88
N PRO A 37 -19.45 -11.20 31.27
CA PRO A 37 -20.34 -10.52 30.34
C PRO A 37 -19.56 -9.75 29.27
N PHE A 38 -18.33 -9.30 29.56
CA PHE A 38 -17.51 -8.56 28.60
C PHE A 38 -17.18 -9.45 27.40
N THR A 39 -16.61 -10.63 27.64
CA THR A 39 -16.27 -11.58 26.56
C THR A 39 -17.51 -11.99 25.77
N THR A 40 -18.65 -12.20 26.43
CA THR A 40 -19.92 -12.46 25.74
C THR A 40 -20.24 -11.34 24.73
N HIS A 41 -20.20 -10.08 25.17
CA HIS A 41 -20.55 -8.94 24.32
C HIS A 41 -19.52 -8.70 23.23
N THR A 42 -18.22 -8.87 23.51
CA THR A 42 -17.16 -8.81 22.49
C THR A 42 -17.39 -9.83 21.38
N ILE A 43 -17.67 -11.08 21.75
CA ILE A 43 -17.93 -12.14 20.76
C ILE A 43 -19.24 -11.87 20.02
N ASN A 44 -20.29 -11.40 20.69
CA ASN A 44 -21.54 -11.02 20.03
C ASN A 44 -21.31 -9.91 18.99
N VAL A 45 -20.49 -8.89 19.27
CA VAL A 45 -20.16 -7.84 18.29
C VAL A 45 -19.42 -8.40 17.08
N LEU A 46 -18.42 -9.26 17.30
CA LEU A 46 -17.72 -9.94 16.20
C LEU A 46 -18.70 -10.77 15.35
N HIS A 47 -19.64 -11.44 16.00
CA HIS A 47 -20.69 -12.23 15.37
C HIS A 47 -21.65 -11.39 14.51
N LEU A 48 -21.79 -10.09 14.79
CA LEU A 48 -22.57 -9.15 13.99
C LEU A 48 -21.75 -8.49 12.87
N LEU A 49 -20.42 -8.42 13.02
CA LEU A 49 -19.50 -7.75 12.10
C LEU A 49 -19.00 -8.69 10.99
N LEU A 50 -18.49 -9.87 11.38
CA LEU A 50 -17.82 -10.81 10.48
C LEU A 50 -18.68 -11.28 9.30
N PRO A 51 -20.00 -11.54 9.43
CA PRO A 51 -20.80 -12.07 8.32
C PRO A 51 -20.80 -11.16 7.09
N ALA A 52 -20.82 -9.84 7.27
CA ALA A 52 -20.74 -8.90 6.16
C ALA A 52 -19.38 -8.94 5.46
N GLY A 53 -18.29 -9.05 6.23
CA GLY A 53 -16.94 -9.23 5.71
C GLY A 53 -16.75 -10.55 4.97
N GLU A 54 -17.28 -11.65 5.50
CA GLU A 54 -17.24 -12.98 4.87
C GLU A 54 -18.03 -13.00 3.56
N ARG A 55 -19.24 -12.43 3.55
CA ARG A 55 -20.05 -12.25 2.32
C ARG A 55 -19.28 -11.42 1.29
N TRP A 56 -18.59 -10.36 1.72
CA TRP A 56 -17.75 -9.56 0.86
C TRP A 56 -16.54 -10.33 0.32
N PHE A 57 -15.84 -11.11 1.14
CA PHE A 57 -14.73 -11.98 0.70
C PHE A 57 -15.22 -12.99 -0.35
N ILE A 58 -16.33 -13.67 -0.09
CA ILE A 58 -16.94 -14.62 -1.02
C ILE A 58 -17.26 -13.93 -2.35
N HIS A 59 -17.85 -12.73 -2.29
CA HIS A 59 -18.20 -11.96 -3.49
C HIS A 59 -16.96 -11.58 -4.31
N VAL A 60 -15.92 -11.06 -3.66
CA VAL A 60 -14.65 -10.71 -4.30
C VAL A 60 -13.99 -11.96 -4.90
N TYR A 61 -13.83 -13.04 -4.13
CA TYR A 61 -13.17 -14.25 -4.63
C TYR A 61 -13.93 -14.95 -5.75
N ARG A 62 -15.27 -14.91 -5.76
CA ARG A 62 -16.06 -15.37 -6.92
C ARG A 62 -15.74 -14.60 -8.20
N GLN A 63 -15.47 -13.30 -8.09
CA GLN A 63 -15.03 -12.48 -9.22
C GLN A 63 -13.58 -12.76 -9.62
N VAL A 64 -12.73 -13.20 -8.68
CA VAL A 64 -11.32 -13.56 -8.93
C VAL A 64 -11.17 -14.94 -9.57
N LEU A 65 -12.02 -15.91 -9.22
CA LEU A 65 -11.91 -17.32 -9.67
C LEU A 65 -11.59 -17.51 -11.17
N PRO A 66 -12.20 -16.77 -12.12
CA PRO A 66 -11.88 -16.91 -13.55
C PRO A 66 -10.44 -16.53 -13.93
N TYR A 67 -9.75 -15.75 -13.09
CA TYR A 67 -8.39 -15.26 -13.31
C TYR A 67 -7.33 -16.14 -12.63
N ILE A 68 -7.74 -17.17 -11.88
CA ILE A 68 -6.82 -18.11 -11.23
C ILE A 68 -6.53 -19.25 -12.21
N HIS A 69 -5.30 -19.27 -12.74
CA HIS A 69 -4.83 -20.29 -13.67
C HIS A 69 -4.17 -21.49 -12.99
N ASP A 70 -3.70 -21.31 -11.76
CA ASP A 70 -3.20 -22.41 -10.93
C ASP A 70 -4.38 -23.24 -10.41
N GLU A 71 -4.46 -24.49 -10.85
CA GLU A 71 -5.59 -25.36 -10.53
C GLU A 71 -5.66 -25.67 -9.02
N GLN A 72 -4.52 -25.76 -8.33
CA GLN A 72 -4.49 -26.05 -6.91
C GLN A 72 -5.03 -24.88 -6.10
N LEU A 73 -4.54 -23.66 -6.37
CA LEU A 73 -5.02 -22.42 -5.76
C LEU A 73 -6.51 -22.21 -6.04
N ARG A 74 -6.95 -22.54 -7.26
CA ARG A 74 -8.37 -22.45 -7.63
C ARG A 74 -9.23 -23.36 -6.75
N GLN A 75 -8.82 -24.61 -6.52
CA GLN A 75 -9.54 -25.52 -5.63
C GLN A 75 -9.54 -25.04 -4.18
N ASP A 76 -8.42 -24.50 -3.69
CA ASP A 76 -8.32 -23.94 -2.34
C ASP A 76 -9.28 -22.76 -2.15
N VAL A 77 -9.37 -21.85 -3.13
CA VAL A 77 -10.31 -20.71 -3.12
C VAL A 77 -11.78 -21.17 -3.18
N ILE A 78 -12.10 -22.21 -3.97
CA ILE A 78 -13.45 -22.80 -3.99
C ILE A 78 -13.81 -23.39 -2.63
N GLY A 79 -12.88 -24.12 -2.01
CA GLY A 79 -13.04 -24.69 -0.67
C GLY A 79 -13.30 -23.60 0.37
N PHE A 80 -12.51 -22.53 0.33
CA PHE A 80 -12.69 -21.35 1.18
C PHE A 80 -14.07 -20.70 1.02
N ILE A 81 -14.48 -20.38 -0.23
CA ILE A 81 -15.82 -19.83 -0.52
C ILE A 81 -16.92 -20.70 0.06
N GLY A 82 -16.79 -22.03 -0.05
CA GLY A 82 -17.76 -22.98 0.50
C GLY A 82 -17.80 -22.98 2.02
N GLN A 83 -16.65 -22.84 2.69
CA GLN A 83 -16.58 -22.78 4.15
C GLN A 83 -17.15 -21.47 4.71
N GLU A 84 -16.74 -20.33 4.17
CA GLU A 84 -17.22 -19.01 4.61
C GLU A 84 -18.72 -18.86 4.39
N ALA A 85 -19.28 -19.44 3.31
CA ALA A 85 -20.72 -19.39 3.08
C ALA A 85 -21.52 -20.14 4.16
N VAL A 86 -21.00 -21.28 4.64
CA VAL A 86 -21.62 -22.03 5.74
C VAL A 86 -21.41 -21.32 7.08
N HIS A 87 -20.25 -20.70 7.27
CA HIS A 87 -19.92 -19.94 8.47
C HIS A 87 -20.83 -18.71 8.63
N SER A 88 -20.93 -17.87 7.59
CA SER A 88 -21.79 -16.69 7.57
C SER A 88 -23.26 -17.02 7.86
N GLN A 89 -23.78 -18.14 7.31
CA GLN A 89 -25.15 -18.57 7.57
C GLN A 89 -25.39 -18.91 9.05
N ALA A 90 -24.40 -19.53 9.72
CA ALA A 90 -24.52 -19.87 11.14
C ALA A 90 -24.59 -18.62 12.03
N HIS A 91 -24.05 -17.49 11.55
CA HIS A 91 -24.14 -16.22 12.26
C HIS A 91 -25.54 -15.57 12.17
N ASP A 92 -26.19 -15.67 11.01
CA ASP A 92 -27.54 -15.11 10.82
C ASP A 92 -28.57 -15.80 11.74
N ASP A 93 -28.34 -17.06 12.09
CA ASP A 93 -29.23 -17.87 12.94
C ASP A 93 -29.33 -17.34 14.39
N VAL A 94 -28.36 -16.54 14.88
CA VAL A 94 -28.42 -15.98 16.25
C VAL A 94 -29.22 -14.67 16.33
N LEU A 95 -29.40 -13.96 15.21
CA LEU A 95 -29.98 -12.61 15.21
C LEU A 95 -31.40 -12.55 15.76
N PRO A 96 -32.31 -13.52 15.48
CA PRO A 96 -33.62 -13.56 16.11
C PRO A 96 -33.53 -13.68 17.63
N ARG A 97 -32.56 -14.45 18.14
CA ARG A 97 -32.37 -14.64 19.57
C ARG A 97 -31.94 -13.37 20.28
N LEU A 98 -31.04 -12.58 19.67
CA LEU A 98 -30.65 -11.27 20.22
C LEU A 98 -31.86 -10.34 20.35
N LYS A 99 -32.75 -10.33 19.34
CA LYS A 99 -33.99 -9.54 19.37
C LYS A 99 -34.94 -9.98 20.47
N GLU A 100 -35.12 -11.29 20.67
CA GLU A 100 -35.91 -11.84 21.78
C GLU A 100 -35.36 -11.44 23.15
N LEU A 101 -34.04 -11.29 23.27
CA LEU A 101 -33.35 -10.83 24.47
C LEU A 101 -33.36 -9.31 24.63
N GLY A 102 -34.06 -8.58 23.76
CA GLY A 102 -34.22 -7.12 23.83
C GLY A 102 -33.08 -6.33 23.17
N LEU A 103 -32.18 -6.98 22.45
CA LEU A 103 -31.12 -6.33 21.67
C LEU A 103 -31.51 -6.34 20.20
N ASP A 104 -31.81 -5.19 19.61
CA ASP A 104 -32.02 -5.10 18.16
C ASP A 104 -30.68 -4.86 17.44
N PRO A 105 -30.09 -5.86 16.76
CA PRO A 105 -28.84 -5.69 16.04
C PRO A 105 -29.02 -4.96 14.71
N THR A 106 -30.26 -4.77 14.23
CA THR A 106 -30.56 -4.29 12.86
C THR A 106 -29.86 -2.96 12.51
N PRO A 107 -29.84 -1.93 13.38
CA PRO A 107 -29.16 -0.68 13.06
C PRO A 107 -27.64 -0.86 12.84
N TYR A 108 -27.00 -1.71 13.66
CA TYR A 108 -25.57 -1.98 13.58
C TYR A 108 -25.25 -2.82 12.34
N THR A 109 -25.98 -3.92 12.11
CA THR A 109 -25.75 -4.77 10.94
C THR A 109 -26.01 -4.00 9.64
N ALA A 110 -27.02 -3.13 9.59
CA ALA A 110 -27.26 -2.27 8.43
C ALA A 110 -26.09 -1.28 8.15
N GLN A 111 -25.46 -0.75 9.19
CA GLN A 111 -24.29 0.12 9.04
C GLN A 111 -23.08 -0.65 8.52
N VAL A 112 -22.86 -1.86 9.05
CA VAL A 112 -21.77 -2.75 8.62
C VAL A 112 -21.98 -3.22 7.18
N ASP A 113 -23.19 -3.66 6.83
CA ASP A 113 -23.55 -4.06 5.47
C ASP A 113 -23.34 -2.88 4.51
N TRP A 114 -23.74 -1.66 4.88
CA TRP A 114 -23.48 -0.46 4.07
C TRP A 114 -21.98 -0.24 3.83
N PHE A 115 -21.13 -0.41 4.86
CA PHE A 115 -19.68 -0.27 4.72
C PHE A 115 -19.13 -1.28 3.69
N PHE A 116 -19.48 -2.55 3.81
CA PHE A 116 -18.99 -3.59 2.90
C PHE A 116 -19.61 -3.55 1.49
N GLU A 117 -20.86 -3.12 1.35
CA GLU A 117 -21.56 -3.06 0.06
C GLU A 117 -21.34 -1.75 -0.70
N LYS A 118 -21.17 -0.62 -0.02
CA LYS A 118 -21.07 0.70 -0.66
C LYS A 118 -19.65 1.23 -0.68
N LEU A 119 -18.93 1.16 0.43
CA LEU A 119 -17.57 1.69 0.50
C LEU A 119 -16.58 0.72 -0.16
N LEU A 120 -16.65 -0.56 0.23
CA LEU A 120 -15.79 -1.64 -0.26
C LEU A 120 -16.44 -2.50 -1.35
N GLY A 121 -17.72 -2.30 -1.63
CA GLY A 121 -18.47 -3.14 -2.57
C GLY A 121 -18.21 -2.79 -4.03
N ASP A 122 -19.02 -3.35 -4.93
CA ASP A 122 -18.87 -3.08 -6.35
C ASP A 122 -19.13 -1.61 -6.67
N ARG A 123 -18.23 -1.01 -7.45
CA ARG A 123 -18.43 0.32 -8.02
C ARG A 123 -18.99 0.17 -9.44
N THR A 124 -19.88 1.08 -9.83
CA THR A 124 -20.35 1.21 -11.23
C THR A 124 -19.22 1.73 -12.11
N LEU A 125 -18.30 0.83 -12.43
CA LEU A 125 -17.15 1.09 -13.28
C LEU A 125 -17.43 0.51 -14.68
N PRO A 126 -16.98 1.18 -15.75
CA PRO A 126 -17.10 0.65 -17.09
C PRO A 126 -16.41 -0.72 -17.20
N PRO A 127 -16.95 -1.65 -18.02
CA PRO A 127 -16.32 -2.94 -18.25
C PRO A 127 -14.89 -2.76 -18.79
N GLY A 128 -13.97 -3.62 -18.32
CA GLY A 128 -12.55 -3.51 -18.62
C GLY A 128 -11.71 -3.19 -17.39
N ARG A 129 -10.61 -2.46 -17.58
CA ARG A 129 -9.53 -2.35 -16.59
C ARG A 129 -9.89 -1.67 -15.29
N ALA A 130 -10.78 -0.68 -15.30
CA ALA A 130 -11.23 -0.03 -14.06
C ALA A 130 -11.90 -1.05 -13.12
N ARG A 131 -12.72 -1.95 -13.68
CA ARG A 131 -13.35 -3.04 -12.93
C ARG A 131 -12.34 -4.08 -12.44
N THR A 132 -11.33 -4.42 -13.27
CA THR A 132 -10.25 -5.33 -12.87
C THR A 132 -9.35 -4.74 -11.79
N TRP A 133 -8.99 -3.46 -11.89
CA TRP A 133 -8.21 -2.76 -10.88
C TRP A 133 -8.95 -2.69 -9.55
N TRP A 134 -10.24 -2.32 -9.57
CA TRP A 134 -11.05 -2.31 -8.36
C TRP A 134 -11.23 -3.72 -7.76
N LEU A 135 -11.20 -4.77 -8.59
CA LEU A 135 -11.13 -6.13 -8.09
C LEU A 135 -9.79 -6.43 -7.41
N MET A 136 -8.66 -6.08 -8.04
CA MET A 136 -7.32 -6.28 -7.48
C MET A 136 -7.10 -5.50 -6.18
N GLU A 137 -7.58 -4.26 -6.08
CA GLU A 137 -7.49 -3.44 -4.87
C GLU A 137 -8.20 -4.14 -3.69
N ARG A 138 -9.40 -4.68 -3.92
CA ARG A 138 -10.14 -5.41 -2.90
C ARG A 138 -9.42 -6.70 -2.50
N VAL A 139 -8.79 -7.41 -3.44
CA VAL A 139 -7.93 -8.56 -3.14
C VAL A 139 -6.71 -8.15 -2.33
N ALA A 140 -6.08 -7.02 -2.64
CA ALA A 140 -4.92 -6.50 -1.90
C ALA A 140 -5.28 -6.10 -0.47
N LEU A 141 -6.46 -5.50 -0.25
CA LEU A 141 -6.98 -5.23 1.09
C LEU A 141 -7.16 -6.52 1.91
N ILE A 142 -7.74 -7.56 1.29
CA ILE A 142 -7.88 -8.87 1.94
C ILE A 142 -6.49 -9.45 2.24
N ALA A 143 -5.55 -9.39 1.28
CA ALA A 143 -4.19 -9.87 1.46
C ALA A 143 -3.44 -9.11 2.57
N ALA A 144 -3.61 -7.79 2.70
CA ALA A 144 -2.96 -7.00 3.73
C ALA A 144 -3.40 -7.42 5.14
N ILE A 145 -4.69 -7.70 5.33
CA ILE A 145 -5.25 -8.27 6.56
C ILE A 145 -4.58 -9.63 6.84
N VAL A 146 -4.55 -10.50 5.83
CA VAL A 146 -4.00 -11.85 5.95
C VAL A 146 -2.48 -11.85 6.18
N VAL A 147 -1.71 -10.99 5.52
CA VAL A 147 -0.23 -10.93 5.66
C VAL A 147 0.16 -10.56 7.08
N HIS A 148 -0.55 -9.62 7.72
CA HIS A 148 -0.31 -9.29 9.13
C HIS A 148 -0.65 -10.46 10.07
N GLU A 149 -1.59 -11.33 9.69
CA GLU A 149 -2.06 -12.43 10.53
C GLU A 149 -1.39 -13.79 10.27
N ARG A 150 -0.87 -14.01 9.06
CA ARG A 150 -0.56 -15.35 8.55
C ARG A 150 0.84 -15.55 8.03
N LEU A 151 1.57 -14.50 7.63
CA LEU A 151 2.95 -14.66 7.18
C LEU A 151 3.78 -15.14 8.38
N ARG A 152 4.38 -16.32 8.25
CA ARG A 152 5.17 -16.96 9.31
C ARG A 152 6.62 -17.11 8.88
N GLU A 153 7.50 -17.16 9.87
CA GLU A 153 8.90 -17.52 9.64
C GLU A 153 8.99 -18.87 8.92
N GLY A 154 9.77 -18.91 7.83
CA GLY A 154 9.95 -20.09 6.99
C GLY A 154 9.03 -20.18 5.78
N GLU A 155 8.09 -19.25 5.58
CA GLU A 155 7.31 -19.18 4.34
C GLU A 155 8.14 -18.60 3.19
N GLU A 156 8.00 -19.20 1.99
CA GLU A 156 8.64 -18.71 0.78
C GLU A 156 7.81 -17.57 0.16
N VAL A 157 8.46 -16.46 -0.14
CA VAL A 157 7.87 -15.30 -0.83
C VAL A 157 8.67 -14.96 -2.07
N GLU A 158 7.98 -14.66 -3.17
CA GLU A 158 8.63 -14.21 -4.40
C GLU A 158 8.94 -12.71 -4.32
N VAL A 159 10.21 -12.35 -4.56
CA VAL A 159 10.71 -10.96 -4.48
C VAL A 159 11.40 -10.60 -5.79
N ARG A 160 11.20 -9.37 -6.26
CA ARG A 160 11.88 -8.83 -7.45
C ARG A 160 13.19 -8.12 -7.07
N ASP A 161 14.05 -7.89 -8.05
CA ASP A 161 15.33 -7.19 -7.84
C ASP A 161 15.16 -5.81 -7.17
N PRO A 162 16.06 -5.43 -6.25
CA PRO A 162 16.01 -4.13 -5.60
C PRO A 162 16.20 -3.01 -6.61
N ARG A 163 15.37 -1.97 -6.51
CA ARG A 163 15.50 -0.74 -7.29
C ARG A 163 15.72 0.41 -6.33
N ASN A 164 16.81 1.14 -6.51
CA ASN A 164 17.11 2.31 -5.71
C ASN A 164 16.79 3.58 -6.51
N ARG A 165 15.75 4.31 -6.09
CA ARG A 165 15.38 5.63 -6.63
C ARG A 165 15.55 6.76 -5.60
N PHE A 166 16.06 6.42 -4.43
CA PHE A 166 16.40 7.35 -3.37
C PHE A 166 17.85 7.09 -2.95
N PRO A 167 18.84 7.35 -3.84
CA PRO A 167 20.24 7.08 -3.53
C PRO A 167 20.76 8.09 -2.49
N LEU A 168 21.62 7.61 -1.60
CA LEU A 168 22.36 8.49 -0.70
C LEU A 168 23.26 9.42 -1.53
N ALA A 169 23.06 10.73 -1.38
CA ALA A 169 23.87 11.74 -2.06
C ALA A 169 25.29 11.81 -1.48
N GLU A 170 26.27 12.19 -2.30
CA GLU A 170 27.59 12.56 -1.80
C GLU A 170 27.56 14.00 -1.28
N ALA A 171 27.82 14.18 0.02
CA ALA A 171 27.80 15.48 0.66
C ALA A 171 28.75 15.53 1.87
N PRO A 172 29.26 16.71 2.25
CA PRO A 172 30.11 16.87 3.43
C PRO A 172 29.34 16.72 4.75
N ALA A 173 28.02 16.95 4.74
CA ALA A 173 27.16 16.84 5.91
C ALA A 173 25.74 16.41 5.50
N TYR A 174 25.01 15.79 6.43
CA TYR A 174 23.70 15.21 6.18
C TYR A 174 22.65 15.63 7.22
N LEU A 175 21.44 15.94 6.75
CA LEU A 175 20.26 15.98 7.61
C LEU A 175 19.25 14.95 7.10
N PHE A 176 18.93 13.97 7.92
CA PHE A 176 17.87 13.01 7.66
C PHE A 176 16.59 13.46 8.35
N VAL A 177 15.46 13.46 7.65
CA VAL A 177 14.15 13.78 8.20
C VAL A 177 13.19 12.63 7.89
N ALA A 178 12.75 11.90 8.91
CA ALA A 178 11.88 10.75 8.73
C ALA A 178 10.53 10.94 9.43
N GLY A 179 9.45 10.49 8.80
CA GLY A 179 8.10 10.50 9.37
C GLY A 179 7.50 9.10 9.42
N GLY A 180 7.23 8.57 10.61
CA GLY A 180 6.61 7.26 10.81
C GLY A 180 7.39 6.14 10.15
N ILE A 181 6.76 5.45 9.18
CA ILE A 181 7.38 4.36 8.42
C ILE A 181 8.43 4.84 7.40
N GLY A 182 8.49 6.13 7.07
CA GLY A 182 9.50 6.72 6.19
C GLY A 182 10.94 6.61 6.72
N ILE A 183 11.12 6.11 7.94
CA ILE A 183 12.43 5.75 8.48
C ILE A 183 13.09 4.56 7.76
N THR A 184 12.31 3.70 7.09
CA THR A 184 12.82 2.46 6.46
C THR A 184 13.87 2.69 5.37
N PRO A 185 13.72 3.63 4.42
CA PRO A 185 14.77 3.94 3.46
C PRO A 185 15.91 4.77 4.06
N ILE A 186 15.63 5.53 5.12
CA ILE A 186 16.60 6.42 5.78
C ILE A 186 17.57 5.64 6.68
N LEU A 187 17.09 4.62 7.39
CA LEU A 187 17.90 3.81 8.31
C LEU A 187 19.18 3.20 7.67
N PRO A 188 19.14 2.55 6.49
CA PRO A 188 20.37 2.07 5.86
C PRO A 188 21.31 3.21 5.44
N MET A 189 20.80 4.39 5.06
CA MET A 189 21.63 5.57 4.80
C MET A 189 22.33 6.04 6.07
N LEU A 190 21.60 6.17 7.18
CA LEU A 190 22.14 6.52 8.49
C LEU A 190 23.27 5.57 8.90
N ARG A 191 23.05 4.26 8.78
CA ARG A 191 24.09 3.25 9.06
C ARG A 191 25.34 3.48 8.21
N SER A 192 25.18 3.78 6.92
CA SER A 192 26.30 4.04 6.01
C SER A 192 27.07 5.31 6.35
N VAL A 193 26.37 6.41 6.64
CA VAL A 193 26.98 7.72 6.98
C VAL A 193 27.61 7.70 8.37
N ALA A 194 26.99 7.03 9.34
CA ALA A 194 27.58 6.85 10.66
C ALA A 194 28.88 6.03 10.59
N ALA A 195 28.92 4.98 9.77
CA ALA A 195 30.12 4.16 9.59
C ALA A 195 31.27 4.89 8.87
N SER A 196 30.97 5.89 8.02
CA SER A 196 31.99 6.68 7.32
C SER A 196 32.57 7.83 8.16
N GLY A 197 31.95 8.13 9.31
CA GLY A 197 32.36 9.23 10.19
C GLY A 197 31.96 10.62 9.69
N ALA A 198 31.09 10.71 8.68
CA ALA A 198 30.57 11.97 8.16
C ALA A 198 29.69 12.69 9.20
N ASP A 199 29.51 14.00 9.04
CA ASP A 199 28.61 14.76 9.89
C ASP A 199 27.16 14.50 9.52
N TRP A 200 26.34 14.18 10.51
CA TRP A 200 24.93 13.85 10.27
C TRP A 200 24.06 14.13 11.48
N ARG A 201 22.80 14.50 11.18
CA ARG A 201 21.72 14.64 12.15
C ARG A 201 20.46 13.93 11.63
N LEU A 202 19.61 13.48 12.54
CA LEU A 202 18.31 12.89 12.26
C LEU A 202 17.20 13.61 13.02
N LEU A 203 16.16 14.06 12.32
CA LEU A 203 14.87 14.41 12.89
C LEU A 203 13.89 13.28 12.58
N TYR A 204 13.45 12.54 13.60
CA TYR A 204 12.50 11.44 13.44
C TYR A 204 11.17 11.74 14.14
N GLY A 205 10.12 11.96 13.34
CA GLY A 205 8.77 12.22 13.81
C GLY A 205 7.85 11.01 13.74
N GLY A 206 6.92 10.89 14.68
CA GLY A 206 5.85 9.89 14.63
C GLY A 206 4.70 10.20 15.58
N ARG A 207 3.59 9.45 15.49
CA ARG A 207 2.41 9.69 16.33
C ARG A 207 2.68 9.45 17.82
N SER A 208 3.37 8.35 18.11
CA SER A 208 3.77 7.97 19.46
C SER A 208 5.02 7.11 19.37
N ARG A 209 5.86 7.12 20.41
CA ARG A 209 7.08 6.29 20.45
C ARG A 209 6.78 4.81 20.23
N ALA A 210 5.64 4.31 20.75
CA ALA A 210 5.22 2.92 20.58
C ALA A 210 4.94 2.50 19.13
N THR A 211 4.68 3.45 18.24
CA THR A 211 4.38 3.19 16.81
C THR A 211 5.51 3.59 15.87
N MET A 212 6.64 4.02 16.42
CA MET A 212 7.83 4.43 15.67
C MET A 212 8.81 3.26 15.57
N PRO A 213 8.93 2.61 14.41
CA PRO A 213 9.84 1.48 14.25
C PRO A 213 11.31 1.89 14.40
N PHE A 214 12.14 0.95 14.86
CA PHE A 214 13.60 1.07 14.97
C PHE A 214 14.13 2.12 15.97
N LEU A 215 13.30 2.67 16.87
CA LEU A 215 13.74 3.64 17.88
C LEU A 215 14.98 3.19 18.67
N ASP A 216 14.94 1.98 19.25
CA ASP A 216 16.06 1.45 20.05
C ASP A 216 17.37 1.40 19.26
N GLU A 217 17.30 1.15 17.97
CA GLU A 217 18.47 1.09 17.10
C GLU A 217 18.99 2.50 16.77
N ILE A 218 18.07 3.41 16.43
CA ILE A 218 18.37 4.80 16.08
C ILE A 218 18.97 5.55 17.28
N GLU A 219 18.40 5.36 18.46
CA GLU A 219 18.91 5.98 19.69
C GLU A 219 20.31 5.46 20.03
N LYS A 220 20.60 4.18 19.78
CA LYS A 220 21.96 3.64 19.91
C LYS A 220 22.93 4.24 18.89
N LEU A 221 22.52 4.41 17.63
CA LEU A 221 23.34 5.05 16.59
C LEU A 221 23.65 6.53 16.93
N GLY A 222 22.72 7.22 17.59
CA GLY A 222 22.84 8.64 17.96
C GLY A 222 23.37 8.92 19.37
N ALA A 223 23.69 7.89 20.16
CA ALA A 223 24.06 8.01 21.57
C ALA A 223 25.30 8.90 21.79
N GLU A 224 26.20 8.94 20.80
CA GLU A 224 27.38 9.79 20.81
C GLU A 224 27.09 11.12 20.08
N GLY A 225 26.85 12.18 20.85
CA GLY A 225 26.85 13.56 20.34
C GLY A 225 25.50 14.17 19.98
N GLY A 226 24.37 13.63 20.47
CA GLY A 226 23.07 14.31 20.35
C GLY A 226 22.57 14.47 18.90
N ARG A 227 22.95 13.53 18.03
CA ARG A 227 22.70 13.58 16.58
C ARG A 227 21.26 13.22 16.19
N VAL A 228 20.49 12.69 17.13
CA VAL A 228 19.13 12.18 16.90
C VAL A 228 18.14 12.98 17.74
N THR A 229 17.14 13.54 17.06
CA THR A 229 15.97 14.18 17.66
C THR A 229 14.75 13.35 17.34
N VAL A 230 14.14 12.74 18.35
CA VAL A 230 12.88 12.00 18.24
C VAL A 230 11.75 12.92 18.69
N VAL A 231 10.70 13.05 17.87
CA VAL A 231 9.51 13.86 18.18
C VAL A 231 8.27 12.97 18.05
N ALA A 232 7.75 12.55 19.19
CA ALA A 232 6.46 11.88 19.28
C ALA A 232 5.35 12.93 19.43
N GLU A 233 4.32 12.85 18.58
CA GLU A 233 3.26 13.86 18.50
C GLU A 233 2.44 13.97 19.79
N ASP A 234 2.18 12.85 20.44
CA ASP A 234 1.49 12.77 21.73
C ASP A 234 2.30 13.34 22.91
N GLU A 235 3.61 13.52 22.76
CA GLU A 235 4.50 14.04 23.79
C GLU A 235 4.92 15.50 23.54
N ALA A 236 5.24 15.83 22.28
CA ALA A 236 5.92 17.06 21.90
C ALA A 236 5.31 17.77 20.67
N GLY A 237 4.22 17.26 20.11
CA GLY A 237 3.59 17.80 18.91
C GLY A 237 4.37 17.47 17.63
N HIS A 238 4.28 18.33 16.61
CA HIS A 238 4.88 18.04 15.31
C HIS A 238 6.39 18.33 15.27
N PRO A 239 7.18 17.60 14.45
CA PRO A 239 8.58 17.89 14.24
C PRO A 239 8.79 19.30 13.67
N ASP A 240 9.68 20.08 14.27
CA ASP A 240 10.04 21.40 13.78
C ASP A 240 11.13 21.29 12.69
N ALA A 241 10.68 21.18 11.44
CA ALA A 241 11.57 21.08 10.28
C ALA A 241 12.45 22.33 10.12
N ALA A 242 11.91 23.52 10.39
CA ALA A 242 12.63 24.77 10.23
C ALA A 242 13.77 24.90 11.24
N ALA A 243 13.53 24.55 12.50
CA ALA A 243 14.57 24.53 13.53
C ALA A 243 15.67 23.50 13.20
N ALA A 244 15.32 22.31 12.71
CA ALA A 244 16.31 21.31 12.33
C ALA A 244 17.20 21.77 11.16
N LEU A 245 16.62 22.51 10.20
CA LEU A 245 17.29 23.03 9.03
C LEU A 245 18.15 24.28 9.31
N ALA A 246 17.78 25.11 10.28
CA ALA A 246 18.43 26.39 10.58
C ALA A 246 19.95 26.27 10.79
N ASP A 247 20.38 25.24 11.52
CA ASP A 247 21.78 25.00 11.88
C ASP A 247 22.52 24.05 10.92
N THR A 248 21.94 23.73 9.76
CA THR A 248 22.68 22.98 8.73
C THR A 248 23.82 23.83 8.19
N VAL A 249 24.86 23.22 7.60
CA VAL A 249 25.93 23.96 6.90
C VAL A 249 25.68 23.98 5.39
N GLU A 250 26.29 24.93 4.69
CA GLU A 250 26.24 24.95 3.22
C GLU A 250 26.80 23.63 2.65
N GLY A 251 26.15 23.09 1.62
CA GLY A 251 26.46 21.78 1.06
C GLY A 251 25.82 20.59 1.79
N THR A 252 25.00 20.81 2.84
CA THR A 252 24.29 19.70 3.52
C THR A 252 23.28 19.06 2.56
N ALA A 253 23.33 17.73 2.43
CA ALA A 253 22.28 16.94 1.78
C ALA A 253 21.16 16.60 2.78
N VAL A 254 19.95 17.05 2.48
CA VAL A 254 18.74 16.77 3.25
C VAL A 254 18.01 15.61 2.60
N HIS A 255 17.91 14.48 3.30
CA HIS A 255 17.15 13.30 2.86
C HIS A 255 15.87 13.21 3.68
N CYS A 256 14.72 13.31 3.03
CA CYS A 256 13.43 13.28 3.71
C CYS A 256 12.46 12.25 3.14
N CYS A 257 11.85 11.45 4.02
CA CYS A 257 10.78 10.52 3.68
C CYS A 257 9.75 10.49 4.80
N GLY A 258 8.48 10.75 4.48
CA GLY A 258 7.41 10.80 5.48
C GLY A 258 6.07 11.22 4.88
N PRO A 259 5.09 11.58 5.71
CA PRO A 259 3.83 12.14 5.25
C PRO A 259 4.01 13.44 4.46
N GLU A 260 3.12 13.70 3.50
CA GLU A 260 3.15 14.91 2.64
C GLU A 260 3.35 16.22 3.43
N PRO A 261 2.60 16.48 4.54
CA PRO A 261 2.77 17.73 5.27
C PRO A 261 4.18 17.93 5.86
N LEU A 262 4.87 16.84 6.21
CA LEU A 262 6.25 16.91 6.69
C LEU A 262 7.21 17.24 5.55
N MET A 263 7.06 16.59 4.40
CA MET A 263 7.91 16.82 3.23
C MET A 263 7.73 18.26 2.68
N ASP A 264 6.48 18.75 2.64
CA ASP A 264 6.18 20.14 2.27
C ASP A 264 6.83 21.14 3.23
N ALA A 265 6.76 20.88 4.54
CA ALA A 265 7.39 21.73 5.55
C ALA A 265 8.92 21.77 5.39
N VAL A 266 9.56 20.64 5.12
CA VAL A 266 11.00 20.56 4.85
C VAL A 266 11.36 21.33 3.57
N GLY A 267 10.57 21.14 2.49
CA GLY A 267 10.77 21.84 1.22
C GLY A 267 10.65 23.36 1.37
N ALA A 268 9.62 23.83 2.07
CA ALA A 268 9.37 25.25 2.31
C ALA A 268 10.43 25.92 3.19
N ALA A 269 11.03 25.17 4.12
CA ALA A 269 12.03 25.67 5.05
C ALA A 269 13.49 25.48 4.59
N LEU A 270 13.72 24.92 3.40
CA LEU A 270 15.06 24.58 2.92
C LEU A 270 15.94 25.84 2.75
N PRO A 271 17.06 25.96 3.49
CA PRO A 271 17.97 27.09 3.33
C PRO A 271 18.71 27.03 1.99
N PRO A 272 19.13 28.18 1.42
CA PRO A 272 19.94 28.21 0.21
C PRO A 272 21.26 27.45 0.40
N GLY A 273 21.74 26.82 -0.68
CA GLY A 273 22.97 26.02 -0.68
C GLY A 273 22.84 24.64 -0.02
N ARG A 274 21.62 24.17 0.28
CA ARG A 274 21.32 22.78 0.67
C ARG A 274 20.65 22.07 -0.50
N THR A 275 20.76 20.75 -0.55
CA THR A 275 20.09 19.93 -1.56
C THR A 275 19.08 19.03 -0.87
N LEU A 276 17.82 19.06 -1.34
CA LEU A 276 16.75 18.23 -0.79
C LEU A 276 16.50 17.02 -1.70
N HIS A 277 16.48 15.83 -1.10
CA HIS A 277 16.13 14.56 -1.71
C HIS A 277 14.90 14.02 -1.00
N LEU A 278 13.87 13.64 -1.77
CA LEU A 278 12.60 13.15 -1.24
C LEU A 278 12.30 11.75 -1.75
N GLU A 279 11.72 10.92 -0.88
CA GLU A 279 11.04 9.68 -1.29
C GLU A 279 9.60 9.67 -0.77
N ARG A 280 8.66 9.40 -1.68
CA ARG A 280 7.21 9.39 -1.40
C ARG A 280 6.68 7.95 -1.43
N PHE A 281 5.90 7.57 -0.41
CA PHE A 281 5.20 6.26 -0.37
C PHE A 281 3.78 6.32 -0.93
N THR A 282 3.23 7.52 -1.08
CA THR A 282 1.92 7.79 -1.66
C THR A 282 2.07 8.76 -2.82
N ALA A 283 1.24 8.64 -3.85
CA ALA A 283 1.17 9.65 -4.90
C ALA A 283 0.89 11.03 -4.30
N ALA A 284 1.54 12.07 -4.82
CA ALA A 284 0.97 13.41 -4.75
C ALA A 284 -0.39 13.39 -5.47
N ALA A 285 -1.40 14.07 -4.92
CA ALA A 285 -2.72 14.10 -5.54
C ALA A 285 -2.62 14.71 -6.94
N ALA A 286 -2.72 13.87 -7.98
CA ALA A 286 -2.67 14.35 -9.35
C ALA A 286 -3.88 15.27 -9.60
N ALA A 287 -3.62 16.52 -10.00
CA ALA A 287 -4.67 17.42 -10.44
C ALA A 287 -5.37 16.81 -11.67
N SER A 288 -6.58 16.29 -11.46
CA SER A 288 -7.36 15.58 -12.47
C SER A 288 -8.21 16.50 -13.36
N THR A 289 -7.81 17.77 -13.55
CA THR A 289 -8.63 18.75 -14.26
C THR A 289 -8.08 19.04 -15.66
N GLY A 290 -8.86 18.68 -16.70
CA GLY A 290 -8.72 19.24 -18.06
C GLY A 290 -7.81 18.49 -19.05
N SER A 291 -7.84 17.16 -19.10
CA SER A 291 -7.01 16.40 -20.05
C SER A 291 -7.71 16.16 -21.39
N ALA A 292 -7.08 16.55 -22.51
CA ALA A 292 -7.56 16.22 -23.85
C ALA A 292 -7.15 14.80 -24.28
N PRO A 293 -7.93 14.14 -25.16
CA PRO A 293 -7.54 12.86 -25.75
C PRO A 293 -6.51 13.06 -26.89
N PHE A 294 -5.58 12.11 -27.06
CA PHE A 294 -4.48 12.17 -28.05
C PHE A 294 -4.10 10.78 -28.58
N GLU A 295 -3.31 10.70 -29.65
CA GLU A 295 -2.77 9.46 -30.21
C GLU A 295 -1.38 9.15 -29.66
N VAL A 296 -1.07 7.88 -29.49
CA VAL A 296 0.29 7.41 -29.18
C VAL A 296 0.70 6.36 -30.20
N GLU A 297 1.71 6.66 -31.01
CA GLU A 297 2.35 5.65 -31.85
C GLU A 297 3.39 4.89 -31.02
N LEU A 298 3.37 3.56 -31.12
CA LEU A 298 4.32 2.64 -30.54
C LEU A 298 5.25 2.17 -31.66
N ARG A 299 6.41 2.82 -31.78
CA ARG A 299 7.25 2.75 -32.98
C ARG A 299 7.78 1.34 -33.27
N ARG A 300 8.18 0.58 -32.25
CA ARG A 300 8.77 -0.76 -32.45
C ARG A 300 7.70 -1.79 -32.77
N SER A 301 6.53 -1.66 -32.15
CA SER A 301 5.40 -2.55 -32.42
C SER A 301 4.58 -2.17 -33.66
N GLY A 302 4.78 -0.96 -34.20
CA GLY A 302 4.07 -0.45 -35.38
C GLY A 302 2.58 -0.15 -35.15
N ARG A 303 2.18 0.04 -33.88
CA ARG A 303 0.78 0.24 -33.48
C ARG A 303 0.53 1.68 -33.11
N THR A 304 -0.71 2.13 -33.27
CA THR A 304 -1.15 3.45 -32.79
C THR A 304 -2.33 3.25 -31.85
N VAL A 305 -2.25 3.84 -30.66
CA VAL A 305 -3.28 3.75 -29.63
C VAL A 305 -3.88 5.11 -29.34
N ARG A 306 -5.21 5.16 -29.31
CA ARG A 306 -5.93 6.32 -28.79
C ARG A 306 -5.81 6.35 -27.27
N VAL A 307 -5.44 7.50 -26.71
CA VAL A 307 -5.45 7.76 -25.27
C VAL A 307 -6.61 8.71 -24.95
N PRO A 308 -7.73 8.21 -24.41
CA PRO A 308 -8.84 9.05 -23.93
C PRO A 308 -8.43 10.03 -22.82
N ALA A 309 -9.27 11.05 -22.61
CA ALA A 309 -9.09 12.07 -21.57
C ALA A 309 -9.00 11.47 -20.15
N ASP A 310 -9.75 10.40 -19.90
CA ASP A 310 -9.95 9.72 -18.63
C ASP A 310 -9.03 8.51 -18.41
N ARG A 311 -8.11 8.24 -19.34
CA ARG A 311 -7.18 7.11 -19.26
C ARG A 311 -5.73 7.57 -19.35
N SER A 312 -4.84 6.93 -18.59
CA SER A 312 -3.39 7.12 -18.73
C SER A 312 -2.86 6.48 -20.02
N VAL A 313 -1.67 6.91 -20.44
CA VAL A 313 -0.97 6.30 -21.58
C VAL A 313 -0.67 4.83 -21.28
N LEU A 314 -0.23 4.49 -20.06
CA LEU A 314 0.01 3.12 -19.60
C LEU A 314 -1.22 2.24 -19.81
N ALA A 315 -2.38 2.73 -19.39
CA ALA A 315 -3.62 1.99 -19.50
C ALA A 315 -4.00 1.75 -20.97
N ALA A 316 -3.80 2.72 -21.87
CA ALA A 316 -4.09 2.52 -23.30
C ALA A 316 -3.06 1.58 -23.96
N VAL A 317 -1.77 1.80 -23.73
CA VAL A 317 -0.67 1.02 -24.30
C VAL A 317 -0.75 -0.45 -23.90
N ARG A 318 -1.07 -0.76 -22.64
CA ARG A 318 -1.11 -2.15 -22.18
C ARG A 318 -2.23 -2.96 -22.81
N ASP A 319 -3.30 -2.34 -23.34
CA ASP A 319 -4.36 -3.08 -24.06
C ASP A 319 -3.74 -3.78 -25.27
N GLU A 320 -2.77 -3.11 -25.88
CA GLU A 320 -2.02 -3.57 -27.02
C GLU A 320 -0.77 -4.38 -26.62
N LEU A 321 0.03 -3.89 -25.67
CA LEU A 321 1.30 -4.50 -25.22
C LEU A 321 1.23 -4.89 -23.72
N PRO A 322 0.71 -6.08 -23.36
CA PRO A 322 0.49 -6.47 -21.97
C PRO A 322 1.74 -6.53 -21.10
N TYR A 323 2.90 -6.71 -21.72
CA TYR A 323 4.21 -6.92 -21.07
C TYR A 323 4.93 -5.62 -20.67
N VAL A 324 4.37 -4.45 -20.98
CA VAL A 324 4.94 -3.17 -20.59
C VAL A 324 5.03 -3.09 -19.07
N SER A 325 6.24 -2.85 -18.56
CA SER A 325 6.54 -2.87 -17.13
C SER A 325 5.86 -1.71 -16.39
N TYR A 326 5.30 -1.99 -15.22
CA TYR A 326 4.73 -0.99 -14.31
C TYR A 326 4.73 -1.52 -12.87
N SER A 327 4.45 -0.64 -11.90
CA SER A 327 4.28 -1.02 -10.48
C SER A 327 3.25 -0.12 -9.78
N CYS A 328 3.60 1.11 -9.41
CA CYS A 328 2.73 1.95 -8.54
C CYS A 328 1.52 2.58 -9.22
N GLU A 329 1.56 2.76 -10.55
CA GLU A 329 0.60 3.56 -11.35
C GLU A 329 0.36 5.01 -10.87
N GLN A 330 1.24 5.50 -10.01
CA GLN A 330 1.09 6.73 -9.25
C GLN A 330 2.22 7.74 -9.51
N GLY A 331 3.11 7.45 -10.48
CA GLY A 331 4.15 8.38 -10.91
C GLY A 331 5.40 8.46 -10.02
N PHE A 332 5.53 7.65 -8.96
CA PHE A 332 6.69 7.74 -8.05
C PHE A 332 7.71 6.60 -8.18
N CYS A 333 7.33 5.42 -8.71
CA CYS A 333 8.26 4.27 -8.77
C CYS A 333 9.15 4.21 -10.03
N GLY A 334 8.84 4.99 -11.06
CA GLY A 334 9.58 5.01 -12.34
C GLY A 334 9.53 3.74 -13.20
N THR A 335 8.87 2.67 -12.76
CA THR A 335 8.88 1.37 -13.48
C THR A 335 8.27 1.45 -14.89
N CYS A 336 7.36 2.40 -15.12
CA CYS A 336 6.73 2.60 -16.41
C CYS A 336 7.42 3.67 -17.28
N GLN A 337 8.64 4.10 -16.95
CA GLN A 337 9.37 5.08 -17.76
C GLN A 337 9.52 4.59 -19.21
N GLN A 338 9.14 5.41 -20.18
CA GLN A 338 9.28 5.14 -21.62
C GLN A 338 9.93 6.32 -22.32
N ARG A 339 10.74 6.01 -23.32
CA ARG A 339 11.34 7.02 -24.19
C ARG A 339 10.31 7.56 -25.19
N VAL A 340 10.26 8.87 -25.34
CA VAL A 340 9.45 9.62 -26.30
C VAL A 340 10.35 10.02 -27.47
N LEU A 341 9.99 9.56 -28.66
CA LEU A 341 10.72 9.83 -29.90
C LEU A 341 10.24 11.13 -30.57
N GLU A 342 8.94 11.44 -30.47
CA GLU A 342 8.33 12.63 -31.06
C GLU A 342 7.11 13.09 -30.23
N GLY A 343 6.85 14.40 -30.25
CA GLY A 343 5.72 15.06 -29.58
C GLY A 343 6.08 15.72 -28.25
N GLU A 344 5.22 16.63 -27.76
CA GLU A 344 5.47 17.39 -26.53
C GLU A 344 4.80 16.72 -25.32
N ILE A 345 5.57 16.50 -24.25
CA ILE A 345 5.15 15.75 -23.06
C ILE A 345 4.47 16.70 -22.05
N ASP A 346 3.31 16.31 -21.55
CA ASP A 346 2.69 16.89 -20.36
C ASP A 346 3.12 16.08 -19.13
N HIS A 347 4.24 16.48 -18.52
CA HIS A 347 4.78 15.78 -17.35
C HIS A 347 3.91 16.00 -16.12
N ARG A 348 3.49 14.88 -15.50
CA ARG A 348 2.67 14.88 -14.27
C ARG A 348 3.28 14.05 -13.14
N ASP A 349 4.50 13.56 -13.36
CA ASP A 349 5.34 13.04 -12.30
C ASP A 349 6.25 14.13 -11.77
N GLU A 350 6.81 13.90 -10.57
CA GLU A 350 7.91 14.68 -9.99
C GLU A 350 9.22 13.88 -9.97
N LEU A 351 9.21 12.68 -10.55
CA LEU A 351 10.30 11.72 -10.41
C LEU A 351 11.43 11.96 -11.43
N LEU A 352 11.08 12.28 -12.68
CA LEU A 352 12.08 12.44 -13.72
C LEU A 352 12.87 13.74 -13.52
N THR A 353 14.19 13.63 -13.63
CA THR A 353 15.11 14.79 -13.67
C THR A 353 14.85 15.67 -14.90
N ASP A 354 15.28 16.93 -14.87
CA ASP A 354 15.12 17.83 -16.03
C ASP A 354 15.69 17.25 -17.32
N SER A 355 16.85 16.57 -17.25
CA SER A 355 17.44 15.89 -18.43
C SER A 355 16.66 14.67 -18.89
N GLU A 356 16.04 13.92 -17.99
CA GLU A 356 15.18 12.78 -18.38
C GLU A 356 13.84 13.26 -18.95
N ARG A 357 13.36 14.43 -18.53
CA ARG A 357 12.11 15.02 -19.03
C ARG A 357 12.18 15.44 -20.50
N ASP A 358 13.38 15.58 -21.06
CA ASP A 358 13.58 15.93 -22.47
C ASP A 358 13.12 14.81 -23.42
N ASP A 359 13.38 13.55 -23.07
CA ASP A 359 13.13 12.41 -23.97
C ASP A 359 12.41 11.22 -23.34
N SER A 360 11.99 11.30 -22.08
CA SER A 360 11.34 10.20 -21.38
C SER A 360 10.11 10.67 -20.61
N MET A 361 9.13 9.77 -20.43
CA MET A 361 7.91 10.05 -19.65
C MET A 361 7.50 8.87 -18.78
N LEU A 362 6.86 9.13 -17.64
CA LEU A 362 6.14 8.09 -16.90
C LEU A 362 4.72 7.92 -17.45
N ILE A 363 4.53 6.91 -18.29
CA ILE A 363 3.25 6.71 -19.01
C ILE A 363 2.04 6.44 -18.09
N CYS A 364 2.24 6.14 -16.80
CA CYS A 364 1.13 5.97 -15.86
C CYS A 364 0.44 7.28 -15.46
N VAL A 365 1.14 8.43 -15.52
CA VAL A 365 0.60 9.73 -15.06
C VAL A 365 0.75 10.82 -16.11
N SER A 366 1.86 10.84 -16.87
CA SER A 366 2.17 11.88 -17.85
C SER A 366 1.35 11.73 -19.13
N ARG A 367 1.12 12.84 -19.84
CA ARG A 367 0.26 12.93 -21.04
C ARG A 367 0.98 13.64 -22.19
N CYS A 368 0.22 14.05 -23.22
CA CYS A 368 0.67 14.83 -24.36
C CYS A 368 0.19 16.28 -24.26
N ARG A 369 1.06 17.24 -24.54
CA ARG A 369 0.70 18.63 -24.87
C ARG A 369 0.47 18.72 -26.38
N GLY A 370 -0.67 18.20 -26.83
CA GLY A 370 -1.01 18.17 -28.26
C GLY A 370 -1.83 16.96 -28.64
N GLU A 371 -1.76 16.58 -29.91
CA GLU A 371 -2.60 15.54 -30.49
C GLU A 371 -1.90 14.19 -30.63
N ARG A 372 -0.57 14.12 -30.55
CA ARG A 372 0.21 12.89 -30.79
C ARG A 372 1.53 12.83 -30.02
N LEU A 373 1.85 11.66 -29.47
CA LEU A 373 3.19 11.24 -29.05
C LEU A 373 3.65 10.01 -29.85
N VAL A 374 4.96 9.81 -29.94
CA VAL A 374 5.57 8.58 -30.45
C VAL A 374 6.47 8.01 -29.34
N LEU A 375 6.23 6.77 -28.93
CA LEU A 375 7.01 6.06 -27.91
C LEU A 375 7.90 4.99 -28.55
N ASP A 376 9.05 4.73 -27.93
CA ASP A 376 9.98 3.67 -28.33
C ASP A 376 9.53 2.26 -27.85
N LEU A 377 8.30 1.88 -28.20
CA LEU A 377 7.59 0.67 -27.73
C LEU A 377 7.09 -0.25 -28.84
#